data_AF-A0AAC8XPB7-F1
#
_entry.id   AF-A0AAC8XPB7-F1
#
_cell.length_a   1.000
_cell.length_b   1.000
_cell.length_c   1.000
_cell.angle_alpha   90.00
_cell.angle_beta   90.00
_cell.angle_gamma   90.00
#
_symmetry.space_group_name_H-M   'P 1'
#
loop_
_entity.id
_entity.type
_entity.pdbx_description
1 polymer ?
#
loop_
_entity_poly.entity_id
_entity_poly.type
_entity_poly.pdbx_seq_one_letter_code
_entity_poly.pdbx_strand_id
1 'polypeptide(L)'
;MNIKQAAHFSLITLSHQIKLAGGAFNSKTKAVPIQDTFQTLYIFETDNGMKGLLSRDEFSVVTFNAGGLFNVSYLNESGEYTLRQIAISDDGKKYIMNPTFLTSDFDELESVLKEKFPSIVFRYLPNPVEKIFSDGDSVNKYTS
;
A
#
# COMPACT_ATOMS: atom_id res chain seq x y z
N MET A 1 -25.71 -3.59 6.46
CA MET A 1 -24.54 -3.73 5.57
C MET A 1 -23.32 -3.97 6.47
N ASN A 2 -22.88 -5.22 6.59
CA ASN A 2 -21.83 -5.60 7.54
C ASN A 2 -20.48 -5.48 6.81
N ILE A 3 -19.80 -4.34 6.94
CA ILE A 3 -18.41 -4.17 6.50
C ILE A 3 -17.54 -4.86 7.56
N LYS A 4 -17.61 -6.19 7.63
CA LYS A 4 -16.75 -7.00 8.49
C LYS A 4 -15.86 -7.86 7.61
N GLN A 5 -14.71 -7.30 7.28
CA GLN A 5 -13.40 -7.94 7.38
C GLN A 5 -12.40 -6.94 6.79
N ALA A 6 -11.75 -6.18 7.67
CA ALA A 6 -10.39 -5.72 7.39
C ALA A 6 -9.55 -7.00 7.28
N ALA A 7 -9.52 -7.60 6.10
CA ALA A 7 -8.67 -8.76 5.90
C ALA A 7 -7.23 -8.28 6.07
N HIS A 8 -6.42 -9.06 6.76
CA HIS A 8 -4.98 -8.87 6.81
C HIS A 8 -4.40 -9.02 5.39
N PHE A 9 -4.34 -7.93 4.62
CA PHE A 9 -3.99 -7.95 3.19
C PHE A 9 -2.49 -7.81 2.97
N SER A 10 -1.68 -8.80 3.36
CA SER A 10 -0.25 -8.78 3.00
C SER A 10 -0.04 -9.26 1.55
N LEU A 11 -0.02 -8.33 0.59
CA LEU A 11 0.67 -8.47 -0.70
C LEU A 11 0.27 -9.60 -1.68
N ILE A 12 -0.95 -10.12 -1.67
CA ILE A 12 -1.49 -10.82 -2.86
C ILE A 12 -1.78 -9.74 -3.92
N THR A 13 -1.43 -9.95 -5.20
CA THR A 13 -1.77 -8.97 -6.25
C THR A 13 -3.29 -8.74 -6.27
N LEU A 14 -3.73 -7.49 -6.47
CA LEU A 14 -5.15 -7.15 -6.55
C LEU A 14 -5.93 -8.11 -7.47
N SER A 15 -5.33 -8.48 -8.62
CA SER A 15 -5.90 -9.44 -9.57
C SER A 15 -6.19 -10.81 -8.95
N HIS A 16 -5.30 -11.31 -8.12
CA HIS A 16 -5.47 -12.59 -7.45
C HIS A 16 -6.46 -12.47 -6.29
N GLN A 17 -6.49 -11.34 -5.57
CA GLN A 17 -7.52 -11.10 -4.54
C GLN A 17 -8.93 -11.07 -5.14
N ILE A 18 -9.12 -10.39 -6.27
CA ILE A 18 -10.38 -10.36 -7.01
C ILE A 18 -10.77 -11.76 -7.48
N LYS A 19 -9.80 -12.55 -7.97
CA LYS A 19 -10.01 -13.95 -8.36
C LYS A 19 -10.48 -14.80 -7.18
N LEU A 20 -9.85 -14.68 -6.01
CA LEU A 20 -10.27 -15.38 -4.79
C LEU A 20 -11.68 -14.98 -4.33
N ALA A 21 -12.09 -13.74 -4.60
CA ALA A 21 -13.44 -13.27 -4.35
C ALA A 21 -14.48 -13.77 -5.38
N GLY A 22 -14.06 -14.53 -6.40
CA GLY A 22 -14.89 -15.07 -7.48
C GLY A 22 -15.07 -14.13 -8.67
N GLY A 23 -14.25 -13.08 -8.79
CA GLY A 23 -14.29 -12.12 -9.89
C GLY A 23 -13.10 -12.24 -10.84
N ALA A 24 -12.99 -11.29 -11.76
CA ALA A 24 -11.84 -11.12 -12.64
C ALA A 24 -11.42 -9.65 -12.72
N PHE A 25 -10.12 -9.38 -12.55
CA PHE A 25 -9.58 -8.04 -12.77
C PHE A 25 -9.45 -7.78 -14.27
N ASN A 26 -10.27 -6.88 -14.78
CA ASN A 26 -10.39 -6.57 -16.21
C ASN A 26 -10.91 -5.13 -16.40
N SER A 27 -11.17 -4.74 -17.65
CA SER A 27 -11.64 -3.40 -18.02
C SER A 27 -12.97 -2.97 -17.39
N LYS A 28 -13.76 -3.90 -16.83
CA LYS A 28 -15.00 -3.58 -16.10
C LYS A 28 -14.78 -3.33 -14.61
N THR A 29 -13.60 -3.66 -14.07
CA THR A 29 -13.29 -3.37 -12.67
C THR A 29 -13.18 -1.87 -12.48
N LYS A 30 -14.02 -1.30 -11.61
CA LYS A 30 -13.97 0.13 -11.28
C LYS A 30 -13.08 0.33 -10.05
N ALA A 31 -12.26 1.36 -10.08
CA ALA A 31 -11.46 1.80 -8.94
C ALA A 31 -11.97 3.16 -8.48
N VAL A 32 -12.37 3.26 -7.21
CA VAL A 32 -12.88 4.48 -6.60
C VAL A 32 -11.95 4.84 -5.44
N PRO A 33 -11.05 5.83 -5.61
CA PRO A 33 -10.21 6.34 -4.52
C PRO A 33 -11.10 6.85 -3.38
N ILE A 34 -10.68 6.61 -2.14
CA ILE A 34 -11.36 7.12 -0.95
C ILE A 34 -10.65 8.40 -0.51
N GLN A 35 -11.42 9.48 -0.38
CA GLN A 35 -10.90 10.79 0.01
C GLN A 35 -10.17 10.73 1.35
N ASP A 36 -9.09 11.51 1.48
CA ASP A 36 -8.26 11.66 2.69
C ASP A 36 -7.63 10.34 3.19
N THR A 37 -7.49 9.36 2.31
CA THR A 37 -6.82 8.08 2.57
C THR A 37 -5.98 7.67 1.38
N PHE A 38 -5.17 6.61 1.54
CA PHE A 38 -4.54 5.90 0.43
C PHE A 38 -5.39 4.73 -0.09
N GLN A 39 -6.61 4.57 0.43
CA GLN A 39 -7.47 3.46 0.07
C GLN A 39 -8.14 3.67 -1.29
N THR A 40 -8.38 2.56 -1.96
CA THR A 40 -9.17 2.49 -3.19
C THR A 40 -10.14 1.33 -3.08
N LEU A 41 -11.42 1.60 -3.34
CA LEU A 41 -12.45 0.58 -3.47
C LEU A 41 -12.47 0.06 -4.91
N TYR A 42 -12.21 -1.24 -5.06
CA TYR A 42 -12.29 -1.95 -6.33
C TYR A 42 -13.63 -2.67 -6.44
N ILE A 43 -14.43 -2.33 -7.44
CA ILE A 43 -15.78 -2.88 -7.66
C ILE A 43 -15.74 -3.76 -8.91
N PHE A 44 -16.21 -5.00 -8.81
CA PHE A 44 -16.14 -6.00 -9.88
C PHE A 44 -17.35 -6.95 -9.88
N GLU A 45 -17.64 -7.53 -11.05
CA GLU A 45 -18.70 -8.53 -11.24
C GLU A 45 -18.23 -9.92 -10.76
N THR A 46 -19.13 -10.67 -10.11
CA THR A 46 -19.00 -12.11 -9.87
C THR A 46 -20.31 -12.81 -10.26
N ASP A 47 -20.34 -14.15 -10.23
CA ASP A 47 -21.54 -14.95 -10.55
C ASP A 47 -22.75 -14.66 -9.65
N ASN A 48 -22.51 -14.07 -8.48
CA ASN A 48 -23.51 -13.72 -7.46
C ASN A 48 -23.80 -12.21 -7.42
N GLY A 49 -23.42 -11.47 -8.46
CA GLY A 49 -23.58 -10.02 -8.57
C GLY A 49 -22.31 -9.23 -8.26
N MET A 50 -22.48 -7.93 -8.03
CA MET A 50 -21.36 -7.01 -7.79
C MET A 50 -20.72 -7.25 -6.43
N LYS A 51 -19.39 -7.20 -6.37
CA LYS A 51 -18.59 -7.18 -5.14
C LYS A 51 -17.65 -6.00 -5.11
N GLY A 52 -17.23 -5.63 -3.89
CA GLY A 52 -16.23 -4.62 -3.61
C GLY A 52 -15.05 -5.21 -2.83
N LEU A 53 -13.83 -4.77 -3.13
CA LEU A 53 -12.63 -5.05 -2.36
C LEU A 53 -11.91 -3.74 -2.06
N LEU A 54 -11.67 -3.46 -0.78
CA LEU A 54 -11.00 -2.25 -0.32
C LEU A 54 -9.51 -2.50 -0.14
N SER A 55 -8.65 -1.65 -0.71
CA SER A 55 -7.20 -1.75 -0.48
C SER A 55 -6.82 -1.35 0.95
N ARG A 56 -5.58 -1.68 1.33
CA ARG A 56 -4.98 -1.18 2.57
C ARG A 56 -4.81 0.34 2.49
N ASP A 57 -4.89 0.97 3.65
CA ASP A 57 -4.59 2.39 3.80
C ASP A 57 -3.08 2.61 3.99
N GLU A 58 -2.34 2.32 2.92
CA GLU A 58 -0.88 2.23 2.91
C GLU A 58 -0.29 2.97 1.72
N PHE A 59 0.73 3.78 1.95
CA PHE A 59 1.49 4.48 0.92
C PHE A 59 2.91 3.93 0.82
N SER A 60 3.31 3.47 -0.36
CA SER A 60 4.68 3.01 -0.61
C SER A 60 5.63 4.20 -0.76
N VAL A 61 6.52 4.38 0.22
CA VAL A 61 7.49 5.47 0.26
C VAL A 61 8.68 5.16 -0.64
N VAL A 62 9.33 4.01 -0.44
CA VAL A 62 10.50 3.62 -1.23
C VAL A 62 10.65 2.11 -1.29
N THR A 63 11.17 1.62 -2.42
CA THR A 63 11.58 0.22 -2.60
C THR A 63 13.05 0.20 -3.02
N PHE A 64 13.86 -0.61 -2.35
CA PHE A 64 15.30 -0.65 -2.59
C PHE A 64 15.87 -2.06 -2.37
N ASN A 65 17.08 -2.29 -2.87
CA ASN A 65 17.80 -3.55 -2.68
C ASN A 65 19.01 -3.33 -1.76
N ALA A 66 19.10 -4.11 -0.69
CA ALA A 66 20.21 -4.12 0.26
C ALA A 66 20.58 -5.57 0.64
N GLY A 67 20.93 -6.39 -0.36
CA GLY A 67 21.09 -7.84 -0.18
C GLY A 67 19.74 -8.59 -0.10
N GLY A 68 18.68 -7.93 -0.57
CA GLY A 68 17.29 -8.34 -0.49
C GLY A 68 16.40 -7.17 -0.89
N LEU A 69 15.21 -7.42 -1.42
CA LEU A 69 14.27 -6.36 -1.77
C LEU A 69 13.51 -5.90 -0.53
N PHE A 70 13.54 -4.62 -0.23
CA PHE A 70 12.85 -4.01 0.89
C PHE A 70 11.87 -2.95 0.40
N ASN A 71 10.76 -2.80 1.12
CA ASN A 71 9.79 -1.74 0.90
C ASN A 71 9.51 -1.03 2.22
N VAL A 72 9.53 0.30 2.17
CA VAL A 72 9.11 1.17 3.25
C VAL A 72 7.74 1.73 2.88
N SER A 73 6.81 1.60 3.81
CA SER A 73 5.46 2.10 3.66
C SER A 73 5.04 2.93 4.85
N TYR A 74 4.20 3.93 4.59
CA TYR A 74 3.47 4.65 5.63
C TYR A 74 2.06 4.09 5.76
N LEU A 75 1.65 3.80 6.98
CA LEU A 75 0.30 3.33 7.32
C LEU A 75 -0.51 4.51 7.86
N ASN A 76 -1.53 4.93 7.12
CA ASN A 76 -2.32 6.12 7.49
C ASN A 76 -3.11 5.92 8.80
N GLU A 77 -3.61 4.70 9.04
CA GLU A 77 -4.37 4.35 10.25
C GLU A 77 -3.56 4.55 11.55
N SER A 78 -2.26 4.23 11.53
CA SER A 78 -1.38 4.35 12.71
C SER A 78 -0.45 5.55 12.67
N GLY A 79 -0.25 6.17 11.50
CA GLY A 79 0.72 7.24 11.32
C GLY A 79 2.17 6.76 11.40
N GLU A 80 2.45 5.54 10.93
CA GLU A 80 3.75 4.89 11.13
C GLU A 80 4.41 4.52 9.80
N TYR A 81 5.72 4.72 9.74
CA TYR A 81 6.59 4.15 8.72
C TYR A 81 7.02 2.75 9.13
N THR A 82 6.82 1.78 8.24
CA THR A 82 7.19 0.39 8.46
C THR A 82 8.08 -0.11 7.33
N LEU A 83 9.02 -0.98 7.68
CA LEU A 83 9.91 -1.67 6.76
C LEU A 83 9.46 -3.11 6.60
N ARG A 84 9.37 -3.58 5.37
CA ARG A 84 9.11 -4.97 5.05
C ARG A 84 10.17 -5.51 4.09
N GLN A 85 10.73 -6.66 4.42
CA GLN A 85 11.52 -7.42 3.47
C GLN A 85 10.58 -8.23 2.57
N ILE A 86 10.75 -8.03 1.27
CA ILE A 86 10.13 -8.80 0.20
C ILE A 86 11.21 -9.78 -0.25
N ALA A 87 11.42 -10.88 0.48
CA ALA A 87 12.41 -11.84 0.03
C ALA A 87 11.94 -12.45 -1.29
N ILE A 88 12.85 -12.58 -2.25
CA ILE A 88 12.71 -13.45 -3.41
C ILE A 88 13.80 -14.48 -3.19
N SER A 89 13.45 -15.70 -2.82
CA SER A 89 14.44 -16.78 -2.78
C SER A 89 14.84 -17.19 -4.19
N ASP A 90 15.99 -17.85 -4.30
CA ASP A 90 16.55 -18.32 -5.57
C ASP A 90 15.63 -19.31 -6.31
N ASP A 91 14.69 -19.95 -5.60
CA ASP A 91 13.63 -20.81 -6.17
C ASP A 91 12.38 -20.03 -6.63
N GLY A 92 12.44 -18.70 -6.63
CA GLY A 92 11.35 -17.81 -7.03
C GLY A 92 10.23 -17.65 -5.99
N LYS A 93 10.34 -18.28 -4.80
CA LYS A 93 9.35 -18.10 -3.73
C LYS A 93 9.55 -16.78 -3.02
N LYS A 94 8.44 -16.15 -2.63
CA LYS A 94 8.47 -14.88 -1.91
C LYS A 94 8.28 -15.14 -0.41
N TYR A 95 9.33 -14.95 0.39
CA TYR A 95 9.20 -14.95 1.85
C TYR A 95 8.92 -13.53 2.33
N ILE A 96 7.77 -13.35 2.95
CA ILE A 96 7.34 -12.04 3.45
C ILE A 96 7.58 -12.04 4.95
N MET A 97 8.45 -11.15 5.39
CA MET A 97 8.64 -10.92 6.82
C MET A 97 7.55 -10.00 7.36
N ASN A 98 7.25 -10.12 8.65
CA ASN A 98 6.39 -9.18 9.33
C ASN A 98 6.98 -7.76 9.21
N PRO A 99 6.14 -6.73 9.01
CA PRO A 99 6.61 -5.36 8.97
C PRO A 99 7.28 -5.00 10.30
N THR A 100 8.39 -4.28 10.22
CA THR A 100 9.10 -3.72 11.36
C THR A 100 8.82 -2.22 11.42
N PHE A 101 8.47 -1.71 12.59
CA PHE A 101 8.33 -0.28 12.82
C PHE A 101 9.67 0.44 12.60
N LEU A 102 9.65 1.62 11.97
CA LEU A 102 10.82 2.48 11.81
C LEU A 102 10.71 3.74 12.67
N THR A 103 9.70 4.57 12.39
CA THR A 103 9.42 5.84 13.08
C THR A 103 7.98 6.28 12.70
N SER A 104 7.46 7.27 13.41
CA SER A 104 6.22 8.00 13.04
C SER A 104 6.53 9.41 12.50
N ASP A 105 7.79 9.82 12.49
CA ASP A 105 8.24 11.12 12.01
C ASP A 105 8.93 11.00 10.65
N PHE A 106 8.48 11.79 9.68
CA PHE A 106 9.09 11.80 8.34
C PHE A 106 10.52 12.37 8.39
N ASP A 107 10.79 13.35 9.25
CA ASP A 107 12.10 14.01 9.34
C ASP A 107 13.17 13.07 9.90
N GLU A 108 12.76 12.08 10.71
CA GLU A 108 13.65 11.04 11.24
C GLU A 108 13.87 9.87 10.28
N LEU A 109 12.97 9.67 9.30
CA LEU A 109 12.92 8.46 8.48
C LEU A 109 14.23 8.19 7.75
N GLU A 110 14.83 9.22 7.14
CA GLU A 110 16.08 9.06 6.41
C GLU A 110 17.23 8.65 7.34
N SER A 111 17.28 9.23 8.54
CA SER A 111 18.30 8.90 9.55
C SER A 111 18.16 7.46 10.04
N VAL A 112 16.94 7.02 10.35
CA VAL A 112 16.65 5.63 10.76
C VAL A 112 17.02 4.64 9.66
N LEU A 113 16.74 4.98 8.40
CA LEU A 113 17.11 4.15 7.25
C LEU A 113 18.62 4.08 7.05
N LYS A 114 19.35 5.20 7.21
CA LYS A 114 20.82 5.23 7.13
C LYS A 114 21.47 4.43 8.25
N GLU A 115 20.92 4.45 9.46
CA GLU A 115 21.42 3.64 10.57
C GLU A 115 21.28 2.14 10.26
N LYS A 116 20.12 1.72 9.73
CA LYS A 116 19.87 0.31 9.37
C LYS A 116 20.58 -0.14 8.10
N PHE A 117 20.74 0.76 7.13
CA PHE A 117 21.28 0.47 5.79
C PHE A 117 22.33 1.53 5.38
N PRO A 118 23.50 1.57 6.05
CA PRO A 118 24.48 2.65 5.88
C PRO A 118 25.12 2.73 4.49
N SER A 119 25.03 1.66 3.69
CA SER A 119 25.55 1.61 2.31
C SER A 119 24.55 2.08 1.25
N ILE A 120 23.28 2.33 1.62
CA ILE A 120 22.23 2.74 0.69
C ILE A 120 22.11 4.26 0.66
N VAL A 121 22.08 4.81 -0.55
CA VAL A 121 21.86 6.25 -0.77
C VAL A 121 20.40 6.47 -1.20
N PHE A 122 19.58 7.00 -0.30
CA PHE A 122 18.20 7.39 -0.56
C PHE A 122 18.18 8.81 -1.15
N ARG A 123 17.96 8.95 -2.46
CA ARG A 123 17.98 10.28 -3.11
C ARG A 123 16.72 11.10 -2.88
N TYR A 124 15.59 10.42 -2.64
CA TYR A 124 14.30 11.04 -2.43
C TYR A 124 13.40 10.09 -1.65
N LEU A 125 12.75 10.60 -0.62
CA LEU A 125 11.67 9.93 0.09
C LEU A 125 10.42 10.82 -0.04
N PRO A 126 9.31 10.34 -0.62
CA PRO A 126 8.07 11.12 -0.67
C PRO A 126 7.42 11.19 0.71
N ASN A 127 6.99 12.40 1.13
CA ASN A 127 6.17 12.59 2.32
C ASN A 127 4.68 12.27 1.99
N PRO A 128 4.11 11.18 2.55
CA PRO A 128 2.73 10.78 2.31
C PRO A 128 1.71 11.81 2.81
N VAL A 129 2.03 12.53 3.89
CA VAL A 129 1.12 13.49 4.52
C VAL A 129 0.87 14.68 3.60
N GLU A 130 1.93 15.23 3.00
CA GLU A 130 1.83 16.31 1.99
C GLU A 130 0.98 15.89 0.79
N LYS A 131 1.06 14.61 0.39
CA LYS A 131 0.30 14.09 -0.75
C LYS A 131 -1.22 14.11 -0.50
N ILE A 132 -1.66 13.66 0.67
CA ILE A 132 -3.09 13.66 1.05
C ILE A 132 -3.67 15.08 0.92
N PHE A 133 -2.97 16.07 1.46
CA PHE A 133 -3.45 17.46 1.45
C PHE A 133 -3.37 18.11 0.05
N SER A 134 -2.41 17.70 -0.79
CA SER A 134 -2.30 18.22 -2.17
C SER A 134 -3.41 17.71 -3.09
N ASP A 135 -3.87 16.47 -2.91
CA ASP A 135 -4.93 15.87 -3.73
C ASP A 135 -6.33 16.28 -3.24
N GLY A 136 -6.51 16.50 -1.91
CA GLY A 136 -7.79 16.89 -1.30
C GLY A 136 -8.34 18.25 -1.74
N ASP A 137 -7.48 19.22 -2.08
CA ASP A 137 -7.90 20.54 -2.56
C ASP A 137 -8.37 20.55 -4.04
N SER A 138 -8.11 19.48 -4.79
CA SER A 138 -8.29 19.45 -6.24
C SER A 138 -9.62 18.86 -6.73
N VAL A 139 -10.45 18.28 -5.84
CA VAL A 139 -11.64 17.48 -6.22
C VAL A 139 -12.98 18.22 -6.09
N ASN A 140 -12.98 19.56 -6.09
CA ASN A 140 -14.23 20.34 -6.24
C ASN A 140 -14.72 20.46 -7.71
N LYS A 141 -14.17 19.67 -8.65
CA LYS A 141 -14.49 19.78 -10.09
C LYS A 141 -15.34 18.67 -10.69
N TYR A 142 -15.76 17.67 -9.92
CA TYR A 142 -16.57 16.55 -10.44
C TYR A 142 -17.88 16.29 -9.68
N THR A 143 -18.29 17.22 -8.81
CA THR A 143 -19.62 17.22 -8.18
C THR A 143 -20.36 18.51 -8.52
N SER A 144 -20.77 18.61 -9.79
CA SER A 144 -21.85 19.50 -10.24
C SER A 144 -22.41 18.95 -11.55
#